data_AF-A0A0D2GJ90-F1
#
_entry.id   AF-A0A0D2GJ90-F1
#
_cell.length_a   1.000
_cell.length_b   1.000
_cell.length_c   1.000
_cell.angle_alpha   90.00
_cell.angle_beta   90.00
_cell.angle_gamma   90.00
#
_symmetry.space_group_name_H-M   'P 1'
#
loop_
_entity.id
_entity.type
_entity.pdbx_description
1 polymer ?
#
loop_
_entity_poly.entity_id
_entity_poly.type
_entity_poly.pdbx_seq_one_letter_code
_entity_poly.pdbx_strand_id
1 'polypeptide(L)'
;MRHRLFLLCAVIFCLALTGLCGAAQGRDASLMLAAQDAPRLKWVELSIGGRPVSIKAGGVLALHPDAPFMVIKAASDSWLNLGLSYHLADRPMIDLNQYHTLAEIYGDKIFDLESITLKVFKDGQSLGQVRLVPRLLPIDWLRRAENTTSLADKIRYTKKAAGLTPDNRLLMMRLLDLLLEAKQFKEAAEILEPLTRANDDRELLLRLAGLYHDMGRDVKEADTLTRLMNAGQGSPEIIDRLTTLYEKLGRWQEAAALMPQLLKDKKGRERAKSYRRLAEALQRAGREKEALSAWQEAAKLNPDDPDLWRRLARMKAKEGDKAGLLDALKKASDLNPKDKSLHLELAEALLQKGDKTQAALALEKALELTPQDVGIMLRLAGLYQEQEDREALASVYERLTQVKKDDPDLHYNLAVLTMEMGDYQQALVSLEAASRLKPKDGEIGFLLLETLLQLKRWDRASKLADQMLKQKVDPIKLVNQVHDPLLEHRPEKLANILDLALKASPKTKNLYKLRASLALDLKDSKTAIKVLAKAFKALPKELDLAWDLANLYEAQDQDSEALDVLGHILDKDPDYQGAQERYLQIKTRLMAQKNHKKTR
;
A
#
# COMPACT_ATOMS: atom_id res chain seq x y z
N MET A 1 -28.42 128.54 3.12
CA MET A 1 -29.74 129.15 2.82
C MET A 1 -30.05 128.82 1.37
N ARG A 2 -31.22 128.38 0.88
CA ARG A 2 -32.56 127.98 1.39
C ARG A 2 -33.00 126.79 0.47
N HIS A 3 -33.87 125.81 0.78
CA HIS A 3 -34.82 125.50 1.87
C HIS A 3 -34.86 123.95 2.09
N ARG A 4 -35.00 123.42 3.32
CA ARG A 4 -36.17 122.66 3.92
C ARG A 4 -36.58 121.36 3.17
N LEU A 5 -36.91 120.19 3.75
CA LEU A 5 -37.05 119.57 5.12
C LEU A 5 -37.24 118.02 4.90
N PHE A 6 -37.27 116.99 5.79
CA PHE A 6 -37.15 116.67 7.24
C PHE A 6 -35.72 116.05 7.54
N LEU A 7 -35.27 115.32 8.60
CA LEU A 7 -35.72 114.49 9.78
C LEU A 7 -36.09 112.99 9.50
N LEU A 8 -35.71 111.95 10.30
CA LEU A 8 -34.78 111.78 11.46
C LEU A 8 -34.57 110.26 11.89
N CYS A 9 -33.36 109.84 12.37
CA CYS A 9 -33.01 108.71 13.33
C CYS A 9 -33.50 107.22 13.16
N ALA A 10 -33.00 106.14 13.84
CA ALA A 10 -31.67 105.75 14.43
C ALA A 10 -31.61 104.28 15.03
N VAL A 11 -30.39 103.67 15.12
CA VAL A 11 -29.84 102.70 16.16
C VAL A 11 -30.11 101.14 16.21
N ILE A 12 -29.03 100.35 15.97
CA ILE A 12 -28.41 99.14 16.64
C ILE A 12 -29.22 97.90 17.18
N PHE A 13 -28.90 96.66 16.75
CA PHE A 13 -28.44 95.48 17.59
C PHE A 13 -27.97 94.21 16.79
N CYS A 14 -27.48 93.16 17.47
CA CYS A 14 -26.92 91.90 16.93
C CYS A 14 -27.71 90.60 17.26
N LEU A 15 -27.50 89.57 16.42
CA LEU A 15 -27.67 88.10 16.64
C LEU A 15 -28.98 87.52 17.21
N ALA A 16 -29.75 86.82 16.37
CA ALA A 16 -30.62 85.68 16.74
C ALA A 16 -31.00 84.82 15.50
N LEU A 17 -31.57 83.62 15.72
CA LEU A 17 -32.15 82.77 14.65
C LEU A 17 -33.63 83.12 14.37
N THR A 18 -34.11 82.63 13.22
CA THR A 18 -35.52 82.53 12.75
C THR A 18 -36.23 83.83 12.29
N GLY A 19 -36.99 83.69 11.19
CA GLY A 19 -38.34 84.28 11.08
C GLY A 19 -38.53 85.64 10.39
N LEU A 20 -38.78 85.61 9.07
CA LEU A 20 -39.67 86.53 8.31
C LEU A 20 -39.31 88.04 8.15
N CYS A 21 -39.72 88.56 6.99
CA CYS A 21 -39.70 89.98 6.56
C CYS A 21 -38.30 90.65 6.44
N GLY A 22 -38.09 91.63 5.57
CA GLY A 22 -38.97 92.20 4.53
C GLY A 22 -38.15 92.98 3.49
N ALA A 23 -38.71 93.24 2.31
CA ALA A 23 -37.97 93.84 1.20
C ALA A 23 -37.93 95.37 1.25
N ALA A 24 -36.83 95.98 0.76
CA ALA A 24 -36.89 96.97 -0.33
C ALA A 24 -35.50 97.31 -0.91
N GLN A 25 -35.51 97.54 -2.24
CA GLN A 25 -34.78 98.51 -3.07
C GLN A 25 -33.71 99.40 -2.38
N GLY A 26 -32.55 99.72 -2.97
CA GLY A 26 -32.04 99.47 -4.33
C GLY A 26 -31.54 100.76 -5.01
N ARG A 27 -30.47 100.67 -5.82
CA ARG A 27 -29.74 101.77 -6.51
C ARG A 27 -28.90 102.68 -5.59
N ASP A 28 -27.75 103.22 -6.02
CA ASP A 28 -26.93 102.93 -7.21
C ASP A 28 -25.45 103.32 -7.04
N ALA A 29 -24.62 102.79 -7.96
CA ALA A 29 -23.36 103.37 -8.46
C ALA A 29 -22.26 103.88 -7.47
N SER A 30 -21.28 103.01 -7.17
CA SER A 30 -19.87 103.43 -7.12
C SER A 30 -18.90 102.25 -7.40
N LEU A 31 -18.43 102.16 -8.65
CA LEU A 31 -17.21 101.45 -9.11
C LEU A 31 -16.80 100.15 -8.37
N MET A 32 -17.28 99.00 -8.84
CA MET A 32 -16.57 97.74 -8.62
C MET A 32 -15.27 97.73 -9.44
N LEU A 33 -14.10 97.73 -8.78
CA LEU A 33 -12.94 97.06 -9.36
C LEU A 33 -13.18 95.56 -9.28
N ALA A 34 -13.24 94.89 -10.43
CA ALA A 34 -13.35 93.44 -10.47
C ALA A 34 -12.09 92.78 -9.89
N ALA A 35 -12.27 91.81 -8.99
CA ALA A 35 -11.20 90.90 -8.60
C ALA A 35 -10.76 90.12 -9.85
N GLN A 36 -9.54 90.33 -10.33
CA GLN A 36 -9.02 89.60 -11.46
C GLN A 36 -8.70 88.16 -11.04
N ASP A 37 -9.25 87.21 -11.80
CA ASP A 37 -8.88 85.80 -11.74
C ASP A 37 -7.36 85.65 -11.88
N ALA A 38 -6.75 84.75 -11.10
CA ALA A 38 -5.32 84.46 -11.22
C ALA A 38 -5.00 84.04 -12.67
N PRO A 39 -4.00 84.63 -13.34
CA PRO A 39 -3.78 84.46 -14.77
C PRO A 39 -3.51 82.99 -15.12
N ARG A 40 -4.25 82.47 -16.10
CA ARG A 40 -4.21 81.06 -16.48
C ARG A 40 -3.45 80.88 -17.79
N LEU A 41 -2.75 79.76 -17.93
CA LEU A 41 -2.05 79.37 -19.15
C LEU A 41 -3.06 79.02 -20.25
N LYS A 42 -2.83 79.50 -21.48
CA LYS A 42 -3.60 79.13 -22.69
C LYS A 42 -2.89 78.04 -23.48
N TRP A 43 -1.61 78.27 -23.77
CA TRP A 43 -0.77 77.36 -24.53
C TRP A 43 0.73 77.64 -24.32
N VAL A 44 1.56 76.64 -24.63
CA VAL A 44 3.02 76.71 -24.71
C VAL A 44 3.44 76.31 -26.12
N GLU A 45 4.30 77.09 -26.78
CA GLU A 45 4.87 76.74 -28.09
C GLU A 45 6.31 76.31 -27.92
N LEU A 46 6.60 75.05 -28.28
CA LEU A 46 7.93 74.47 -28.25
C LEU A 46 8.50 74.40 -29.67
N SER A 47 9.80 74.66 -29.84
CA SER A 47 10.54 74.14 -31.00
C SER A 47 10.82 72.67 -30.73
N ILE A 48 10.64 71.81 -31.74
CA ILE A 48 11.12 70.43 -31.75
C ILE A 48 11.88 70.23 -33.05
N GLY A 49 13.20 70.00 -32.97
CA GLY A 49 14.05 69.90 -34.17
C GLY A 49 13.94 71.13 -35.10
N GLY A 50 13.78 72.32 -34.54
CA GLY A 50 13.60 73.58 -35.29
C GLY A 50 12.17 73.87 -35.78
N ARG A 51 11.17 73.01 -35.47
CA ARG A 51 9.77 73.21 -35.89
C ARG A 51 8.89 73.63 -34.71
N PRO A 52 8.11 74.72 -34.80
CA PRO A 52 7.23 75.16 -33.72
C PRO A 52 5.99 74.25 -33.60
N VAL A 53 5.65 73.88 -32.36
CA VAL A 53 4.49 73.05 -32.00
C VAL A 53 3.81 73.66 -30.78
N SER A 54 2.55 74.08 -30.94
CA SER A 54 1.76 74.71 -29.86
C SER A 54 0.89 73.69 -29.13
N ILE A 55 1.03 73.65 -27.80
CA ILE A 55 0.36 72.73 -26.88
C ILE A 55 -0.59 73.54 -26.00
N LYS A 56 -1.90 73.28 -26.05
CA LYS A 56 -2.88 73.91 -25.14
C LYS A 56 -2.61 73.53 -23.69
N ALA A 57 -2.95 74.39 -22.73
CA ALA A 57 -2.84 74.08 -21.30
C ALA A 57 -3.60 72.79 -20.94
N GLY A 58 -2.99 71.96 -20.08
CA GLY A 58 -3.45 70.60 -19.77
C GLY A 58 -3.21 69.57 -20.89
N GLY A 59 -2.83 70.01 -22.09
CA GLY A 59 -2.58 69.18 -23.26
C GLY A 59 -1.31 68.33 -23.16
N VAL A 60 -1.19 67.39 -24.09
CA VAL A 60 -0.14 66.38 -24.14
C VAL A 60 0.59 66.44 -25.48
N LEU A 61 1.91 66.40 -25.45
CA LEU A 61 2.79 66.25 -26.61
C LEU A 61 3.64 64.99 -26.45
N ALA A 62 3.66 64.12 -27.46
CA ALA A 62 4.60 63.00 -27.52
C ALA A 62 5.82 63.38 -28.38
N LEU A 63 7.03 63.17 -27.87
CA LEU A 63 8.29 63.40 -28.59
C LEU A 63 9.33 62.33 -28.27
N HIS A 64 10.25 62.08 -29.22
CA HIS A 64 11.36 61.15 -29.02
C HIS A 64 12.35 61.72 -27.97
N PRO A 65 12.95 60.89 -27.09
CA PRO A 65 13.86 61.39 -26.06
C PRO A 65 15.04 62.22 -26.59
N ASP A 66 15.62 61.81 -27.72
CA ASP A 66 16.79 62.45 -28.35
C ASP A 66 16.40 63.64 -29.25
N ALA A 67 15.10 63.98 -29.35
CA ALA A 67 14.65 65.13 -30.13
C ALA A 67 14.95 66.44 -29.38
N PRO A 68 15.78 67.35 -29.93
CA PRO A 68 16.10 68.61 -29.26
C PRO A 68 14.87 69.52 -29.26
N PHE A 69 14.51 70.01 -28.07
CA PHE A 69 13.38 70.91 -27.85
C PHE A 69 13.78 72.14 -27.03
N MET A 70 13.05 73.23 -27.24
CA MET A 70 13.13 74.46 -26.43
C MET A 70 11.74 75.10 -26.34
N VAL A 71 11.46 75.85 -25.28
CA VAL A 71 10.28 76.72 -25.21
C VAL A 71 10.57 77.99 -26.01
N ILE A 72 9.74 78.30 -27.00
CA ILE A 72 9.85 79.54 -27.79
C ILE A 72 9.13 80.68 -27.06
N LYS A 73 7.92 80.40 -26.57
CA LYS A 73 6.99 81.36 -25.94
C LYS A 73 5.80 80.61 -25.35
N ALA A 74 5.10 81.23 -24.41
CA ALA A 74 3.80 80.79 -23.94
C ALA A 74 2.84 81.98 -23.85
N ALA A 75 1.53 81.70 -23.86
CA ALA A 75 0.50 82.72 -23.67
C ALA A 75 -0.39 82.39 -22.49
N SER A 76 -0.76 83.41 -21.72
CA SER A 76 -1.71 83.35 -20.61
C SER A 76 -2.89 84.31 -20.83
N ASP A 77 -3.80 84.38 -19.87
CA ASP A 77 -4.79 85.45 -19.76
C ASP A 77 -4.21 86.82 -19.33
N SER A 78 -2.90 86.91 -19.04
CA SER A 78 -2.25 88.20 -18.75
C SER A 78 -2.20 89.12 -19.97
N TRP A 79 -2.40 90.43 -19.73
CA TRP A 79 -2.21 91.48 -20.75
C TRP A 79 -0.77 91.58 -21.30
N LEU A 80 0.25 91.23 -20.49
CA LEU A 80 1.61 90.96 -20.95
C LEU A 80 2.12 89.59 -20.49
N ASN A 81 2.76 88.89 -21.43
CA ASN A 81 3.42 87.60 -21.26
C ASN A 81 4.97 87.72 -21.20
N LEU A 82 5.48 88.85 -20.71
CA LEU A 82 6.88 88.98 -20.29
C LEU A 82 7.05 88.39 -18.87
N GLY A 83 8.29 87.99 -18.54
CA GLY A 83 8.62 87.43 -17.22
C GLY A 83 8.15 85.99 -16.99
N LEU A 84 7.76 85.27 -18.04
CA LEU A 84 7.41 83.85 -17.92
C LEU A 84 8.66 83.00 -17.68
N SER A 85 8.57 82.06 -16.74
CA SER A 85 9.58 81.03 -16.50
C SER A 85 8.99 79.64 -16.63
N TYR A 86 9.83 78.68 -17.01
CA TYR A 86 9.42 77.34 -17.40
C TYR A 86 10.18 76.32 -16.56
N HIS A 87 9.48 75.31 -16.04
CA HIS A 87 10.06 74.35 -15.11
C HIS A 87 9.51 72.94 -15.35
N LEU A 88 10.40 71.99 -15.55
CA LEU A 88 10.06 70.58 -15.56
C LEU A 88 9.97 70.06 -14.12
N ALA A 89 8.88 69.37 -13.80
CA ALA A 89 8.67 68.81 -12.48
C ALA A 89 9.81 67.86 -12.07
N ASP A 90 10.14 67.88 -10.78
CA ASP A 90 11.11 67.00 -10.11
C ASP A 90 12.52 67.07 -10.72
N ARG A 91 12.90 68.25 -11.23
CA ARG A 91 14.23 68.58 -11.76
C ARG A 91 14.75 69.91 -11.19
N PRO A 92 16.08 70.14 -11.20
CA PRO A 92 16.64 71.46 -10.91
C PRO A 92 16.17 72.50 -11.94
N MET A 93 16.39 73.78 -11.65
CA MET A 93 16.06 74.86 -12.57
C MET A 93 17.00 74.81 -13.79
N ILE A 94 16.43 74.56 -14.97
CA ILE A 94 17.12 74.46 -16.27
C ILE A 94 16.56 75.56 -17.17
N ASP A 95 17.41 76.23 -17.95
CA ASP A 95 16.96 77.25 -18.90
C ASP A 95 16.36 76.60 -20.15
N LEU A 96 15.05 76.36 -20.11
CA LEU A 96 14.30 75.73 -21.21
C LEU A 96 14.09 76.66 -22.42
N ASN A 97 14.62 77.89 -22.42
CA ASN A 97 14.69 78.74 -23.63
C ASN A 97 15.82 78.32 -24.57
N GLN A 98 16.72 77.43 -24.12
CA GLN A 98 17.77 76.81 -24.93
C GLN A 98 17.37 75.40 -25.35
N TYR A 99 18.05 74.83 -26.36
CA TYR A 99 17.80 73.46 -26.80
C TYR A 99 18.33 72.43 -25.80
N HIS A 100 17.47 71.50 -25.40
CA HIS A 100 17.81 70.30 -24.61
C HIS A 100 17.12 69.08 -25.22
N THR A 101 17.60 67.89 -24.93
CA THR A 101 16.87 66.62 -25.15
C THR A 101 16.27 66.12 -23.84
N LEU A 102 15.23 65.28 -23.91
CA LEU A 102 14.75 64.59 -22.69
C LEU A 102 15.76 63.54 -22.23
N ALA A 103 16.56 62.99 -23.15
CA ALA A 103 17.65 62.08 -22.83
C ALA A 103 18.71 62.72 -21.92
N GLU A 104 19.13 63.97 -22.19
CA GLU A 104 20.07 64.72 -21.34
C GLU A 104 19.47 65.05 -19.95
N ILE A 105 18.20 65.48 -19.90
CA ILE A 105 17.56 65.94 -18.64
C ILE A 105 17.17 64.76 -17.73
N TYR A 106 16.81 63.61 -18.29
CA TYR A 106 16.29 62.47 -17.53
C TYR A 106 17.23 61.26 -17.49
N GLY A 107 18.15 61.14 -18.45
CA GLY A 107 19.00 59.96 -18.62
C GLY A 107 18.19 58.67 -18.65
N ASP A 108 18.76 57.63 -18.05
CA ASP A 108 18.14 56.31 -17.86
C ASP A 108 16.70 56.32 -17.32
N LYS A 109 16.30 57.35 -16.55
CA LYS A 109 14.94 57.43 -15.98
C LYS A 109 13.86 57.62 -17.04
N ILE A 110 14.21 58.00 -18.27
CA ILE A 110 13.27 58.19 -19.38
C ILE A 110 12.52 56.90 -19.75
N PHE A 111 13.10 55.72 -19.48
CA PHE A 111 12.50 54.41 -19.76
C PHE A 111 11.39 54.00 -18.76
N ASP A 112 11.30 54.66 -17.61
CA ASP A 112 10.31 54.38 -16.56
C ASP A 112 9.31 55.54 -16.36
N LEU A 113 9.31 56.56 -17.23
CA LEU A 113 8.46 57.76 -17.13
C LEU A 113 7.27 57.74 -18.09
N GLU A 114 6.05 57.66 -17.55
CA GLU A 114 4.81 57.74 -18.34
C GLU A 114 4.57 59.14 -18.93
N SER A 115 4.84 60.19 -18.15
CA SER A 115 4.82 61.58 -18.63
C SER A 115 5.66 62.50 -17.75
N ILE A 116 6.09 63.60 -18.34
CA ILE A 116 6.89 64.67 -17.75
C ILE A 116 6.03 65.94 -17.73
N THR A 117 5.94 66.62 -16.59
CA THR A 117 5.09 67.81 -16.46
C THR A 117 5.91 69.07 -16.62
N LEU A 118 5.64 69.84 -17.68
CA LEU A 118 6.19 71.18 -17.90
C LEU A 118 5.22 72.23 -17.34
N LYS A 119 5.63 72.89 -16.26
CA LYS A 119 4.87 73.97 -15.59
C LYS A 119 5.35 75.34 -16.08
N VAL A 120 4.42 76.28 -16.21
CA VAL A 120 4.69 77.67 -16.59
C VAL A 120 4.36 78.57 -15.41
N PHE A 121 5.29 79.46 -15.07
CA PHE A 121 5.19 80.39 -13.95
C PHE A 121 5.33 81.83 -14.43
N LYS A 122 4.83 82.77 -13.63
CA LYS A 122 5.09 84.20 -13.72
C LYS A 122 5.14 84.77 -12.31
N ASP A 123 6.15 85.57 -12.00
CA ASP A 123 6.31 86.23 -10.69
C ASP A 123 6.18 85.26 -9.48
N GLY A 124 6.59 84.00 -9.68
CA GLY A 124 6.48 82.90 -8.69
C GLY A 124 5.15 82.13 -8.71
N GLN A 125 4.09 82.66 -9.32
CA GLN A 125 2.79 82.00 -9.42
C GLN A 125 2.71 81.04 -10.62
N SER A 126 2.20 79.83 -10.41
CA SER A 126 1.98 78.85 -11.48
C SER A 126 0.74 79.21 -12.29
N LEU A 127 0.91 79.41 -13.60
CA LEU A 127 -0.18 79.71 -14.54
C LEU A 127 -0.89 78.45 -15.05
N GLY A 128 -0.19 77.32 -15.04
CA GLY A 128 -0.66 76.05 -15.58
C GLY A 128 0.48 75.16 -16.06
N GLN A 129 0.14 74.06 -16.74
CA GLN A 129 1.11 73.06 -17.16
C GLN A 129 0.69 72.35 -18.46
N VAL A 130 1.65 71.72 -19.13
CA VAL A 130 1.45 70.77 -20.23
C VAL A 130 2.23 69.48 -19.94
N ARG A 131 1.86 68.37 -20.56
CA ARG A 131 2.55 67.08 -20.40
C ARG A 131 3.36 66.72 -21.64
N LEU A 132 4.59 66.28 -21.41
CA LEU A 132 5.48 65.71 -22.41
C LEU A 132 5.54 64.19 -22.20
N VAL A 133 5.31 63.40 -23.24
CA VAL A 133 5.33 61.93 -23.18
C VAL A 133 6.53 61.41 -23.98
N PRO A 134 7.47 60.68 -23.34
CA PRO A 134 8.60 60.08 -24.03
C PRO A 134 8.15 58.99 -25.01
N ARG A 135 8.34 59.21 -26.31
CA ARG A 135 8.00 58.24 -27.37
C ARG A 135 9.24 57.46 -27.78
N LEU A 136 9.57 56.45 -26.99
CA LEU A 136 10.64 55.48 -27.26
C LEU A 136 10.30 54.56 -28.44
N LEU A 137 11.29 54.27 -29.28
CA LEU A 137 11.24 53.36 -30.42
C LEU A 137 11.81 51.98 -30.03
N PRO A 138 11.56 50.90 -30.81
CA PRO A 138 12.08 49.57 -30.52
C PRO A 138 13.61 49.52 -30.36
N ILE A 139 14.33 50.35 -31.11
CA ILE A 139 15.80 50.43 -31.07
C ILE A 139 16.33 51.02 -29.76
N ASP A 140 15.58 51.93 -29.11
CA ASP A 140 16.00 52.55 -27.85
C ASP A 140 15.89 51.53 -26.70
N TRP A 141 14.78 50.78 -26.68
CA TRP A 141 14.58 49.66 -25.78
C TRP A 141 15.63 48.55 -25.99
N LEU A 142 16.04 48.27 -27.23
CA LEU A 142 17.10 47.30 -27.53
C LEU A 142 18.49 47.78 -27.09
N ARG A 143 18.86 49.03 -27.39
CA ARG A 143 20.10 49.65 -26.87
C ARG A 143 20.14 49.60 -25.34
N ARG A 144 18.99 49.81 -24.69
CA ARG A 144 18.84 49.71 -23.23
C ARG A 144 18.93 48.27 -22.70
N ALA A 145 18.45 47.28 -23.46
CA ALA A 145 18.64 45.86 -23.15
C ALA A 145 20.09 45.39 -23.33
N GLU A 146 20.84 45.98 -24.26
CA GLU A 146 22.26 45.64 -24.49
C GLU A 146 23.17 46.23 -23.41
N ASN A 147 22.87 47.44 -22.94
CA ASN A 147 23.68 48.14 -21.94
C ASN A 147 23.41 47.73 -20.48
N THR A 148 22.54 46.74 -20.21
CA THR A 148 22.27 46.24 -18.85
C THR A 148 22.85 44.85 -18.61
N THR A 149 23.39 44.62 -17.43
CA THR A 149 23.85 43.30 -16.95
C THR A 149 22.72 42.46 -16.36
N SER A 150 21.62 43.08 -15.92
CA SER A 150 20.46 42.43 -15.32
C SER A 150 19.62 41.69 -16.36
N LEU A 151 19.60 40.35 -16.30
CA LEU A 151 18.80 39.50 -17.21
C LEU A 151 17.29 39.83 -17.14
N ALA A 152 16.78 40.13 -15.95
CA ALA A 152 15.40 40.56 -15.76
C ALA A 152 15.11 41.87 -16.54
N ASP A 153 16.05 42.81 -16.55
CA ASP A 153 15.93 44.04 -17.34
C ASP A 153 16.13 43.82 -18.84
N LYS A 154 17.03 42.92 -19.25
CA LYS A 154 17.15 42.50 -20.66
C LYS A 154 15.79 42.01 -21.19
N ILE A 155 15.11 41.16 -20.42
CA ILE A 155 13.76 40.67 -20.75
C ILE A 155 12.75 41.83 -20.71
N ARG A 156 12.73 42.65 -19.66
CA ARG A 156 11.83 43.82 -19.48
C ARG A 156 11.87 44.74 -20.70
N TYR A 157 13.06 45.14 -21.13
CA TYR A 157 13.25 46.06 -22.26
C TYR A 157 13.04 45.36 -23.61
N THR A 158 13.52 44.12 -23.80
CA THR A 158 13.28 43.38 -25.07
C THR A 158 11.80 43.09 -25.27
N LYS A 159 11.03 42.84 -24.20
CA LYS A 159 9.57 42.67 -24.23
C LYS A 159 8.84 43.98 -24.59
N LYS A 160 9.33 45.13 -24.13
CA LYS A 160 8.85 46.46 -24.58
C LYS A 160 9.14 46.70 -26.06
N ALA A 161 10.33 46.34 -26.55
CA ALA A 161 10.67 46.41 -27.97
C ALA A 161 9.78 45.49 -28.82
N ALA A 162 9.61 44.24 -28.42
CA ALA A 162 8.80 43.24 -29.13
C ALA A 162 7.33 43.66 -29.23
N GLY A 163 6.75 44.21 -28.15
CA GLY A 163 5.37 44.73 -28.15
C GLY A 163 5.14 45.93 -29.09
N LEU A 164 6.19 46.60 -29.54
CA LEU A 164 6.12 47.69 -30.54
C LEU A 164 6.28 47.18 -31.99
N THR A 165 6.81 45.97 -32.20
CA THR A 165 6.88 45.32 -33.53
C THR A 165 6.52 43.82 -33.44
N PRO A 166 5.23 43.47 -33.26
CA PRO A 166 4.81 42.08 -33.03
C PRO A 166 5.19 41.09 -34.14
N ASP A 167 5.34 41.56 -35.38
CA ASP A 167 5.67 40.71 -36.54
C ASP A 167 7.18 40.42 -36.68
N ASN A 168 8.04 41.02 -35.84
CA ASN A 168 9.50 40.90 -35.96
C ASN A 168 10.01 39.57 -35.40
N ARG A 169 10.08 38.53 -36.26
CA ARG A 169 10.57 37.18 -35.89
C ARG A 169 11.96 37.21 -35.23
N LEU A 170 12.90 38.04 -35.68
CA LEU A 170 14.24 38.11 -35.09
C LEU A 170 14.19 38.61 -33.64
N LEU A 171 13.35 39.61 -33.36
CA LEU A 171 13.15 40.16 -32.03
C LEU A 171 12.40 39.20 -31.10
N MET A 172 11.42 38.45 -31.64
CA MET A 172 10.74 37.37 -30.90
C MET A 172 11.69 36.22 -30.55
N MET A 173 12.58 35.80 -31.46
CA MET A 173 13.60 34.79 -31.14
C MET A 173 14.59 35.30 -30.08
N ARG A 174 15.05 36.55 -30.17
CA ARG A 174 15.92 37.16 -29.14
C ARG A 174 15.24 37.22 -27.77
N LEU A 175 13.93 37.51 -27.72
CA LEU A 175 13.17 37.48 -26.47
C LEU A 175 13.02 36.04 -25.95
N LEU A 176 12.74 35.07 -26.83
CA LEU A 176 12.65 33.66 -26.49
C LEU A 176 13.94 33.13 -25.85
N ASP A 177 15.10 33.42 -26.43
CA ASP A 177 16.38 32.93 -25.90
C ASP A 177 16.70 33.56 -24.51
N LEU A 178 16.35 34.83 -24.27
CA LEU A 178 16.44 35.46 -22.94
C LEU A 178 15.46 34.83 -21.92
N LEU A 179 14.23 34.52 -22.34
CA LEU A 179 13.25 33.84 -21.48
C LEU A 179 13.69 32.41 -21.15
N LEU A 180 14.36 31.71 -22.06
CA LEU A 180 15.00 30.42 -21.82
C LEU A 180 16.15 30.52 -20.80
N GLU A 181 17.03 31.52 -20.95
CA GLU A 181 18.11 31.81 -19.97
C GLU A 181 17.54 32.03 -18.56
N ALA A 182 16.43 32.78 -18.45
CA ALA A 182 15.73 33.03 -17.19
C ALA A 182 14.78 31.89 -16.73
N LYS A 183 14.71 30.77 -17.47
CA LYS A 183 13.80 29.63 -17.23
C LYS A 183 12.31 30.00 -17.16
N GLN A 184 11.91 31.06 -17.85
CA GLN A 184 10.53 31.54 -17.92
C GLN A 184 9.73 30.77 -19.00
N PHE A 185 9.71 29.44 -18.86
CA PHE A 185 9.25 28.49 -19.89
C PHE A 185 7.80 28.74 -20.37
N LYS A 186 6.93 29.26 -19.51
CA LYS A 186 5.54 29.60 -19.87
C LYS A 186 5.48 30.74 -20.90
N GLU A 187 6.19 31.84 -20.65
CA GLU A 187 6.21 32.98 -21.57
C GLU A 187 6.94 32.65 -22.87
N ALA A 188 8.01 31.84 -22.78
CA ALA A 188 8.68 31.29 -23.95
C ALA A 188 7.74 30.45 -24.83
N ALA A 189 6.85 29.65 -24.23
CA ALA A 189 5.88 28.84 -24.97
C ALA A 189 4.76 29.70 -25.57
N GLU A 190 4.33 30.75 -24.87
CA GLU A 190 3.33 31.72 -25.38
C GLU A 190 3.82 32.48 -26.63
N ILE A 191 5.14 32.66 -26.81
CA ILE A 191 5.75 33.17 -28.06
C ILE A 191 5.77 32.11 -29.16
N LEU A 192 6.13 30.85 -28.85
CA LEU A 192 6.25 29.78 -29.86
C LEU A 192 4.92 29.16 -30.30
N GLU A 193 3.88 29.18 -29.48
CA GLU A 193 2.54 28.69 -29.85
C GLU A 193 1.98 29.31 -31.14
N PRO A 194 1.90 30.66 -31.31
CA PRO A 194 1.41 31.25 -32.55
C PRO A 194 2.38 31.04 -33.72
N LEU A 195 3.70 31.14 -33.50
CA LEU A 195 4.71 31.00 -34.55
C LEU A 195 4.67 29.59 -35.19
N THR A 196 4.55 28.54 -34.37
CA THR A 196 4.41 27.18 -34.89
C THR A 196 3.07 26.91 -35.56
N ARG A 197 1.98 27.64 -35.24
CA ARG A 197 0.69 27.46 -35.93
C ARG A 197 0.70 28.01 -37.36
N ALA A 198 1.57 28.97 -37.67
CA ALA A 198 1.74 29.50 -39.02
C ALA A 198 2.64 28.61 -39.92
N ASN A 199 3.55 27.83 -39.32
CA ASN A 199 4.40 26.89 -40.03
C ASN A 199 4.90 25.78 -39.07
N ASP A 200 4.78 24.51 -39.45
CA ASP A 200 5.34 23.34 -38.75
C ASP A 200 6.87 23.26 -38.98
N ASP A 201 7.59 24.31 -38.57
CA ASP A 201 9.05 24.45 -38.60
C ASP A 201 9.70 23.50 -37.58
N ARG A 202 10.63 22.66 -38.04
CA ARG A 202 11.30 21.62 -37.22
C ARG A 202 11.93 22.18 -35.96
N GLU A 203 12.62 23.32 -36.06
CA GLU A 203 13.36 23.87 -34.92
C GLU A 203 12.38 24.46 -33.90
N LEU A 204 11.37 25.20 -34.39
CA LEU A 204 10.36 25.81 -33.51
C LEU A 204 9.51 24.76 -32.80
N LEU A 205 9.13 23.67 -33.48
CA LEU A 205 8.41 22.55 -32.88
C LEU A 205 9.25 21.79 -31.85
N LEU A 206 10.55 21.57 -32.11
CA LEU A 206 11.46 20.94 -31.14
C LEU A 206 11.69 21.82 -29.90
N ARG A 207 11.88 23.13 -30.08
CA ARG A 207 11.97 24.10 -28.97
C ARG A 207 10.68 24.13 -28.15
N LEU A 208 9.52 24.14 -28.81
CA LEU A 208 8.21 24.14 -28.14
C LEU A 208 7.95 22.83 -27.37
N ALA A 209 8.33 21.67 -27.93
CA ALA A 209 8.27 20.39 -27.22
C ALA A 209 9.25 20.33 -26.03
N GLY A 210 10.43 20.95 -26.14
CA GLY A 210 11.34 21.16 -25.01
C GLY A 210 10.69 21.96 -23.88
N LEU A 211 10.08 23.10 -24.20
CA LEU A 211 9.36 23.92 -23.22
C LEU A 211 8.21 23.19 -22.52
N TYR A 212 7.45 22.36 -23.24
CA TYR A 212 6.41 21.54 -22.61
C TYR A 212 6.97 20.45 -21.72
N HIS A 213 8.13 19.88 -22.06
CA HIS A 213 8.85 18.93 -21.21
C HIS A 213 9.29 19.58 -19.89
N ASP A 214 9.96 20.72 -19.96
CA ASP A 214 10.46 21.47 -18.79
C ASP A 214 9.32 21.97 -17.88
N MET A 215 8.11 22.14 -18.43
CA MET A 215 6.89 22.46 -17.69
C MET A 215 6.07 21.22 -17.25
N GLY A 216 6.52 19.99 -17.52
CA GLY A 216 5.76 18.77 -17.21
C GLY A 216 4.39 18.70 -17.89
N ARG A 217 4.28 19.21 -19.12
CA ARG A 217 3.03 19.30 -19.90
C ARG A 217 2.96 18.18 -20.95
N ASP A 218 3.07 16.94 -20.48
CA ASP A 218 3.16 15.71 -21.29
C ASP A 218 2.21 15.64 -22.49
N VAL A 219 0.94 16.04 -22.32
CA VAL A 219 -0.07 16.05 -23.40
C VAL A 219 0.32 17.04 -24.51
N LYS A 220 0.64 18.30 -24.16
CA LYS A 220 1.07 19.32 -25.13
C LYS A 220 2.42 18.96 -25.77
N GLU A 221 3.32 18.31 -25.03
CA GLU A 221 4.57 17.78 -25.57
C GLU A 221 4.29 16.71 -26.64
N ALA A 222 3.46 15.71 -26.31
CA ALA A 222 3.09 14.63 -27.23
C ALA A 222 2.37 15.15 -28.48
N ASP A 223 1.43 16.08 -28.35
CA ASP A 223 0.71 16.67 -29.48
C ASP A 223 1.66 17.49 -30.39
N THR A 224 2.63 18.20 -29.81
CA THR A 224 3.63 18.98 -30.57
C THR A 224 4.60 18.07 -31.34
N LEU A 225 5.06 16.98 -30.72
CA LEU A 225 5.88 15.97 -31.41
C LEU A 225 5.07 15.19 -32.45
N THR A 226 3.75 15.03 -32.25
CA THR A 226 2.85 14.39 -33.22
C THR A 226 2.65 15.26 -34.47
N ARG A 227 2.54 16.60 -34.32
CA ARG A 227 2.57 17.53 -35.46
C ARG A 227 3.86 17.39 -36.27
N LEU A 228 5.01 17.37 -35.60
CA LEU A 228 6.32 17.19 -36.23
C LEU A 228 6.40 15.85 -36.99
N MET A 229 5.92 14.75 -36.40
CA MET A 229 5.82 13.45 -37.07
C MET A 229 4.93 13.51 -38.31
N ASN A 230 3.75 14.13 -38.22
CA ASN A 230 2.79 14.26 -39.33
C ASN A 230 3.31 15.17 -40.46
N ALA A 231 4.15 16.16 -40.15
CA ALA A 231 4.87 16.98 -41.13
C ALA A 231 5.99 16.22 -41.88
N GLY A 232 6.15 14.90 -41.66
CA GLY A 232 7.17 14.06 -42.29
C GLY A 232 8.57 14.24 -41.70
N GLN A 233 8.73 15.01 -40.63
CA GLN A 233 10.03 15.39 -40.05
C GLN A 233 10.51 14.42 -38.96
N GLY A 234 9.85 13.27 -38.79
CA GLY A 234 10.18 12.29 -37.76
C GLY A 234 11.62 11.76 -37.83
N SER A 235 12.17 11.40 -36.67
CA SER A 235 13.43 10.66 -36.54
C SER A 235 13.32 9.64 -35.39
N PRO A 236 14.19 8.62 -35.31
CA PRO A 236 14.08 7.55 -34.31
C PRO A 236 14.02 8.06 -32.86
N GLU A 237 14.72 9.14 -32.56
CA GLU A 237 14.77 9.77 -31.24
C GLU A 237 13.44 10.43 -30.89
N ILE A 238 12.79 11.07 -31.88
CA ILE A 238 11.47 11.69 -31.74
C ILE A 238 10.40 10.62 -31.59
N ILE A 239 10.50 9.53 -32.36
CA ILE A 239 9.59 8.38 -32.27
C ILE A 239 9.71 7.73 -30.89
N ASP A 240 10.91 7.54 -30.34
CA ASP A 240 11.12 6.96 -29.02
C ASP A 240 10.65 7.88 -27.88
N ARG A 241 10.92 9.20 -27.97
CA ARG A 241 10.39 10.21 -27.04
C ARG A 241 8.86 10.23 -27.03
N LEU A 242 8.23 10.30 -28.21
CA LEU A 242 6.77 10.29 -28.35
C LEU A 242 6.15 8.97 -27.88
N THR A 243 6.79 7.82 -28.17
CA THR A 243 6.39 6.52 -27.63
C THR A 243 6.40 6.51 -26.11
N THR A 244 7.45 7.07 -25.49
CA THR A 244 7.60 7.16 -24.02
C THR A 244 6.53 8.06 -23.39
N LEU A 245 6.19 9.18 -24.04
CA LEU A 245 5.09 10.04 -23.62
C LEU A 245 3.74 9.34 -23.73
N TYR A 246 3.50 8.59 -24.82
CA TYR A 246 2.27 7.81 -24.98
C TYR A 246 2.13 6.69 -23.94
N GLU A 247 3.20 6.00 -23.58
CA GLU A 247 3.18 5.07 -22.43
C GLU A 247 2.87 5.78 -21.11
N LYS A 248 3.51 6.92 -20.84
CA LYS A 248 3.27 7.74 -19.64
C LYS A 248 1.81 8.25 -19.54
N LEU A 249 1.21 8.59 -20.69
CA LEU A 249 -0.16 9.07 -20.82
C LEU A 249 -1.21 7.94 -20.89
N GLY A 250 -0.81 6.66 -20.89
CA GLY A 250 -1.72 5.53 -21.06
C GLY A 250 -2.30 5.39 -22.49
N ARG A 251 -1.71 6.07 -23.47
CA ARG A 251 -2.06 6.06 -24.91
C ARG A 251 -1.43 4.84 -25.60
N TRP A 252 -1.79 3.65 -25.10
CA TRP A 252 -1.13 2.38 -25.43
C TRP A 252 -1.25 1.97 -26.90
N GLN A 253 -2.34 2.36 -27.57
CA GLN A 253 -2.57 2.05 -28.98
C GLN A 253 -1.58 2.81 -29.88
N GLU A 254 -1.39 4.11 -29.61
CA GLU A 254 -0.46 4.96 -30.36
C GLU A 254 1.00 4.63 -30.05
N ALA A 255 1.33 4.32 -28.78
CA ALA A 255 2.65 3.80 -28.41
C ALA A 255 3.00 2.52 -29.19
N ALA A 256 2.09 1.54 -29.23
CA ALA A 256 2.28 0.29 -29.96
C ALA A 256 2.36 0.49 -31.49
N ALA A 257 1.72 1.52 -32.05
CA ALA A 257 1.80 1.84 -33.48
C ALA A 257 3.15 2.44 -33.91
N LEU A 258 3.86 3.13 -33.01
CA LEU A 258 5.16 3.75 -33.29
C LEU A 258 6.34 2.76 -33.17
N MET A 259 6.32 1.86 -32.18
CA MET A 259 7.44 0.96 -31.88
C MET A 259 7.95 0.07 -33.04
N PRO A 260 7.12 -0.41 -34.00
CA PRO A 260 7.60 -1.14 -35.19
C PRO A 260 8.63 -0.36 -36.02
N GLN A 261 8.61 0.97 -35.98
CA GLN A 261 9.60 1.82 -36.66
C GLN A 261 10.95 1.76 -35.93
N LEU A 262 10.94 1.78 -34.60
CA LEU A 262 12.12 1.65 -33.72
C LEU A 262 12.77 0.25 -33.74
N LEU A 263 12.09 -0.75 -34.30
CA LEU A 263 12.56 -2.13 -34.35
C LEU A 263 13.43 -2.46 -35.58
N LYS A 264 13.43 -1.61 -36.63
CA LYS A 264 14.09 -1.93 -37.91
C LYS A 264 15.59 -2.21 -37.75
N ASP A 265 16.32 -1.25 -37.20
CA ASP A 265 17.79 -1.25 -37.15
C ASP A 265 18.37 -2.03 -35.95
N LYS A 266 17.54 -2.28 -34.93
CA LYS A 266 17.93 -3.00 -33.71
C LYS A 266 18.11 -4.50 -33.99
N LYS A 267 19.13 -5.10 -33.38
CA LYS A 267 19.48 -6.54 -33.50
C LYS A 267 19.69 -7.17 -32.12
N GLY A 268 19.62 -8.50 -32.04
CA GLY A 268 19.88 -9.28 -30.82
C GLY A 268 19.08 -8.81 -29.59
N ARG A 269 19.76 -8.74 -28.44
CA ARG A 269 19.15 -8.40 -27.14
C ARG A 269 18.50 -7.01 -27.10
N GLU A 270 19.00 -6.02 -27.82
CA GLU A 270 18.36 -4.69 -27.90
C GLU A 270 17.06 -4.69 -28.72
N ARG A 271 16.98 -5.58 -29.73
CA ARG A 271 15.72 -5.87 -30.42
C ARG A 271 14.75 -6.61 -29.51
N ALA A 272 15.23 -7.58 -28.71
CA ALA A 272 14.41 -8.30 -27.73
C ALA A 272 13.80 -7.37 -26.66
N LYS A 273 14.59 -6.46 -26.06
CA LYS A 273 14.09 -5.42 -25.14
C LYS A 273 13.00 -4.55 -25.78
N SER A 274 13.15 -4.24 -27.07
CA SER A 274 12.21 -3.41 -27.81
C SER A 274 10.91 -4.18 -28.15
N TYR A 275 10.99 -5.47 -28.49
CA TYR A 275 9.82 -6.34 -28.61
C TYR A 275 9.10 -6.55 -27.27
N ARG A 276 9.84 -6.67 -26.15
CA ARG A 276 9.25 -6.70 -24.79
C ARG A 276 8.41 -5.46 -24.50
N ARG A 277 8.92 -4.27 -24.84
CA ARG A 277 8.20 -2.99 -24.70
C ARG A 277 6.94 -2.96 -25.58
N LEU A 278 7.06 -3.37 -26.84
CA LEU A 278 5.93 -3.49 -27.77
C LEU A 278 4.86 -4.47 -27.27
N ALA A 279 5.27 -5.63 -26.75
CA ALA A 279 4.37 -6.64 -26.20
C ALA A 279 3.59 -6.11 -24.97
N GLU A 280 4.26 -5.37 -24.08
CA GLU A 280 3.60 -4.68 -22.96
C GLU A 280 2.60 -3.61 -23.43
N ALA A 281 2.95 -2.79 -24.42
CA ALA A 281 2.05 -1.76 -24.95
C ALA A 281 0.84 -2.38 -25.66
N LEU A 282 1.05 -3.41 -26.50
CA LEU A 282 -0.03 -4.16 -27.16
C LEU A 282 -0.95 -4.84 -26.12
N GLN A 283 -0.40 -5.41 -25.06
CA GLN A 283 -1.16 -6.05 -23.99
C GLN A 283 -2.02 -5.02 -23.23
N ARG A 284 -1.47 -3.84 -22.88
CA ARG A 284 -2.25 -2.75 -22.27
C ARG A 284 -3.25 -2.09 -23.24
N ALA A 285 -3.01 -2.18 -24.54
CA ALA A 285 -3.95 -1.78 -25.60
C ALA A 285 -5.04 -2.83 -25.91
N GLY A 286 -5.06 -3.98 -25.23
CA GLY A 286 -6.03 -5.07 -25.46
C GLY A 286 -5.76 -5.94 -26.70
N ARG A 287 -4.63 -5.74 -27.39
CA ARG A 287 -4.28 -6.42 -28.65
C ARG A 287 -3.55 -7.74 -28.39
N GLU A 288 -4.23 -8.66 -27.69
CA GLU A 288 -3.58 -9.82 -27.03
C GLU A 288 -2.84 -10.76 -28.00
N LYS A 289 -3.39 -11.03 -29.19
CA LYS A 289 -2.74 -11.88 -30.21
C LYS A 289 -1.44 -11.29 -30.73
N GLU A 290 -1.39 -9.97 -30.90
CA GLU A 290 -0.19 -9.27 -31.35
C GLU A 290 0.82 -9.14 -30.20
N ALA A 291 0.34 -8.96 -28.97
CA ALA A 291 1.17 -9.02 -27.78
C ALA A 291 1.85 -10.39 -27.64
N LEU A 292 1.15 -11.51 -27.88
CA LEU A 292 1.76 -12.84 -27.91
C LEU A 292 2.90 -12.91 -28.95
N SER A 293 2.63 -12.49 -30.19
CA SER A 293 3.64 -12.51 -31.26
C SER A 293 4.89 -11.68 -30.90
N ALA A 294 4.70 -10.51 -30.28
CA ALA A 294 5.80 -9.70 -29.78
C ALA A 294 6.54 -10.35 -28.59
N TRP A 295 5.84 -11.05 -27.67
CA TRP A 295 6.47 -11.86 -26.61
C TRP A 295 7.27 -13.03 -27.18
N GLN A 296 6.77 -13.70 -28.22
CA GLN A 296 7.45 -14.81 -28.90
C GLN A 296 8.74 -14.35 -29.59
N GLU A 297 8.71 -13.26 -30.37
CA GLU A 297 9.93 -12.72 -30.98
C GLU A 297 10.91 -12.17 -29.93
N ALA A 298 10.44 -11.59 -28.82
CA ALA A 298 11.32 -11.21 -27.71
C ALA A 298 12.04 -12.44 -27.12
N ALA A 299 11.32 -13.50 -26.77
CA ALA A 299 11.87 -14.73 -26.19
C ALA A 299 12.80 -15.49 -27.17
N LYS A 300 12.52 -15.43 -28.48
CA LYS A 300 13.36 -15.97 -29.54
C LYS A 300 14.67 -15.20 -29.72
N LEU A 301 14.66 -13.88 -29.51
CA LEU A 301 15.84 -13.00 -29.62
C LEU A 301 16.67 -12.91 -28.34
N ASN A 302 16.13 -13.35 -27.19
CA ASN A 302 16.83 -13.45 -25.91
C ASN A 302 16.36 -14.70 -25.15
N PRO A 303 16.76 -15.92 -25.59
CA PRO A 303 16.21 -17.18 -25.09
C PRO A 303 16.60 -17.52 -23.65
N ASP A 304 17.55 -16.80 -23.08
CA ASP A 304 18.13 -17.00 -21.74
C ASP A 304 17.41 -16.17 -20.65
N ASP A 305 16.37 -15.40 -21.02
CA ASP A 305 15.68 -14.44 -20.15
C ASP A 305 14.40 -15.05 -19.53
N PRO A 306 14.40 -15.41 -18.23
CA PRO A 306 13.29 -16.12 -17.59
C PRO A 306 12.01 -15.28 -17.52
N ASP A 307 12.11 -13.95 -17.49
CA ASP A 307 10.92 -13.07 -17.46
C ASP A 307 10.15 -13.17 -18.77
N LEU A 308 10.83 -13.30 -19.91
CA LEU A 308 10.18 -13.45 -21.21
C LEU A 308 9.40 -14.76 -21.29
N TRP A 309 9.98 -15.86 -20.81
CA TRP A 309 9.30 -17.16 -20.74
C TRP A 309 8.13 -17.15 -19.76
N ARG A 310 8.27 -16.55 -18.58
CA ARG A 310 7.16 -16.37 -17.62
C ARG A 310 6.01 -15.53 -18.18
N ARG A 311 6.32 -14.47 -18.93
CA ARG A 311 5.32 -13.60 -19.57
C ARG A 311 4.64 -14.30 -20.74
N LEU A 312 5.38 -15.05 -21.55
CA LEU A 312 4.83 -15.91 -22.60
C LEU A 312 3.90 -16.97 -22.02
N ALA A 313 4.29 -17.65 -20.93
CA ALA A 313 3.44 -18.57 -20.18
C ALA A 313 2.11 -17.93 -19.75
N ARG A 314 2.15 -16.73 -19.12
CA ARG A 314 0.94 -16.01 -18.70
C ARG A 314 0.03 -15.61 -19.86
N MET A 315 0.58 -15.33 -21.04
CA MET A 315 -0.21 -15.15 -22.27
C MET A 315 -0.80 -16.47 -22.77
N LYS A 316 -0.05 -17.58 -22.72
CA LYS A 316 -0.54 -18.91 -23.11
C LYS A 316 -1.65 -19.44 -22.19
N ALA A 317 -1.59 -19.14 -20.89
CA ALA A 317 -2.70 -19.38 -19.97
C ALA A 317 -3.99 -18.66 -20.41
N LYS A 318 -3.91 -17.39 -20.84
CA LYS A 318 -5.07 -16.63 -21.35
C LYS A 318 -5.64 -17.21 -22.65
N GLU A 319 -4.79 -17.70 -23.54
CA GLU A 319 -5.22 -18.36 -24.79
C GLU A 319 -5.84 -19.75 -24.57
N GLY A 320 -5.78 -20.30 -23.35
CA GLY A 320 -6.18 -21.68 -23.06
C GLY A 320 -5.16 -22.74 -23.50
N ASP A 321 -3.99 -22.31 -23.98
CA ASP A 321 -2.90 -23.17 -24.44
C ASP A 321 -2.13 -23.76 -23.25
N LYS A 322 -2.71 -24.80 -22.64
CA LYS A 322 -2.14 -25.52 -21.49
C LYS A 322 -0.77 -26.15 -21.79
N ALA A 323 -0.47 -26.46 -23.06
CA ALA A 323 0.83 -27.03 -23.44
C ALA A 323 1.91 -25.93 -23.46
N GLY A 324 1.69 -24.87 -24.23
CA GLY A 324 2.59 -23.72 -24.30
C GLY A 324 2.79 -23.00 -22.96
N LEU A 325 1.77 -23.03 -22.08
CA LEU A 325 1.89 -22.61 -20.68
C LEU A 325 2.95 -23.41 -19.92
N LEU A 326 2.87 -24.74 -19.96
CA LEU A 326 3.78 -25.63 -19.23
C LEU A 326 5.20 -25.59 -19.78
N ASP A 327 5.38 -25.61 -21.10
CA ASP A 327 6.70 -25.54 -21.73
C ASP A 327 7.40 -24.21 -21.39
N ALA A 328 6.67 -23.10 -21.40
CA ALA A 328 7.20 -21.79 -21.06
C ALA A 328 7.47 -21.62 -19.55
N LEU A 329 6.62 -22.14 -18.67
CA LEU A 329 6.89 -22.13 -17.22
C LEU A 329 8.07 -23.02 -16.85
N LYS A 330 8.16 -24.23 -17.42
CA LYS A 330 9.28 -25.12 -17.23
C LYS A 330 10.58 -24.44 -17.64
N LYS A 331 10.64 -23.89 -18.87
CA LYS A 331 11.82 -23.18 -19.36
C LYS A 331 12.18 -21.93 -18.52
N ALA A 332 11.19 -21.19 -18.02
CA ALA A 332 11.45 -20.11 -17.07
C ALA A 332 12.09 -20.64 -15.77
N SER A 333 11.55 -21.73 -15.20
CA SER A 333 12.05 -22.35 -13.96
C SER A 333 13.43 -23.00 -14.11
N ASP A 334 13.75 -23.53 -15.30
CA ASP A 334 15.06 -24.09 -15.61
C ASP A 334 16.13 -22.98 -15.79
N LEU A 335 15.73 -21.82 -16.31
CA LEU A 335 16.60 -20.62 -16.44
C LEU A 335 16.79 -19.87 -15.11
N ASN A 336 15.79 -19.87 -14.24
CA ASN A 336 15.88 -19.26 -12.90
C ASN A 336 15.39 -20.23 -11.81
N PRO A 337 16.19 -21.27 -11.49
CA PRO A 337 15.80 -22.30 -10.52
C PRO A 337 15.69 -21.78 -9.08
N LYS A 338 16.04 -20.51 -8.81
CA LYS A 338 15.92 -19.87 -7.49
C LYS A 338 14.67 -19.01 -7.33
N ASP A 339 13.88 -18.77 -8.39
CA ASP A 339 12.58 -18.12 -8.23
C ASP A 339 11.51 -19.16 -7.86
N LYS A 340 11.27 -19.27 -6.54
CA LYS A 340 10.15 -19.99 -5.93
C LYS A 340 8.83 -19.81 -6.66
N SER A 341 8.53 -18.59 -7.13
CA SER A 341 7.24 -18.27 -7.73
C SER A 341 7.07 -18.83 -9.15
N LEU A 342 8.17 -19.19 -9.84
CA LEU A 342 8.11 -19.98 -11.08
C LEU A 342 7.76 -21.44 -10.79
N HIS A 343 8.35 -22.04 -9.77
CA HIS A 343 8.02 -23.41 -9.35
C HIS A 343 6.58 -23.53 -8.85
N LEU A 344 6.05 -22.50 -8.17
CA LEU A 344 4.63 -22.43 -7.80
C LEU A 344 3.69 -22.23 -8.99
N GLU A 345 4.01 -21.34 -9.94
CA GLU A 345 3.23 -21.19 -11.18
C GLU A 345 3.24 -22.49 -12.00
N LEU A 346 4.38 -23.20 -12.06
CA LEU A 346 4.51 -24.50 -12.72
C LEU A 346 3.70 -25.60 -12.02
N ALA A 347 3.78 -25.72 -10.70
CA ALA A 347 3.00 -26.67 -9.92
C ALA A 347 1.49 -26.49 -10.14
N GLU A 348 0.99 -25.26 -10.04
CA GLU A 348 -0.42 -24.91 -10.25
C GLU A 348 -0.88 -25.27 -11.67
N ALA A 349 -0.07 -24.99 -12.71
CA ALA A 349 -0.37 -25.38 -14.09
C ALA A 349 -0.38 -26.91 -14.29
N LEU A 350 0.47 -27.66 -13.58
CA LEU A 350 0.52 -29.12 -13.63
C LEU A 350 -0.70 -29.75 -12.93
N LEU A 351 -1.15 -29.19 -11.80
CA LEU A 351 -2.40 -29.59 -11.15
C LEU A 351 -3.61 -29.36 -12.07
N GLN A 352 -3.66 -28.23 -12.78
CA GLN A 352 -4.70 -27.93 -13.77
C GLN A 352 -4.64 -28.80 -15.05
N LYS A 353 -3.59 -29.62 -15.21
CA LYS A 353 -3.47 -30.71 -16.19
C LYS A 353 -3.79 -32.10 -15.59
N GLY A 354 -3.82 -32.23 -14.26
CA GLY A 354 -3.94 -33.51 -13.54
C GLY A 354 -2.61 -34.22 -13.28
N ASP A 355 -1.48 -33.57 -13.58
CA ASP A 355 -0.13 -34.14 -13.47
C ASP A 355 0.42 -33.99 -12.04
N LYS A 356 -0.23 -34.66 -11.07
CA LYS A 356 0.06 -34.54 -9.63
C LYS A 356 1.52 -34.84 -9.29
N THR A 357 2.12 -35.82 -9.96
CA THR A 357 3.51 -36.25 -9.71
C THR A 357 4.52 -35.17 -10.10
N GLN A 358 4.38 -34.54 -11.27
CA GLN A 358 5.25 -33.40 -11.62
C GLN A 358 4.92 -32.16 -10.78
N ALA A 359 3.65 -31.96 -10.38
CA ALA A 359 3.28 -30.86 -9.49
C ALA A 359 3.91 -30.97 -8.10
N ALA A 360 3.98 -32.18 -7.53
CA ALA A 360 4.68 -32.45 -6.26
C ALA A 360 6.18 -32.13 -6.37
N LEU A 361 6.85 -32.57 -7.45
CA LEU A 361 8.26 -32.23 -7.71
C LEU A 361 8.51 -30.72 -7.84
N ALA A 362 7.57 -29.97 -8.42
CA ALA A 362 7.64 -28.51 -8.49
C ALA A 362 7.39 -27.85 -7.12
N LEU A 363 6.48 -28.40 -6.29
CA LEU A 363 6.26 -27.91 -4.93
C LEU A 363 7.43 -28.21 -3.99
N GLU A 364 8.10 -29.37 -4.10
CA GLU A 364 9.32 -29.67 -3.34
C GLU A 364 10.44 -28.67 -3.69
N LYS A 365 10.67 -28.34 -4.97
CA LYS A 365 11.60 -27.25 -5.37
C LYS A 365 11.21 -25.89 -4.77
N ALA A 366 9.92 -25.59 -4.69
CA ALA A 366 9.45 -24.36 -4.03
C ALA A 366 9.64 -24.40 -2.50
N LEU A 367 9.62 -25.59 -1.89
CA LEU A 367 9.87 -25.82 -0.47
C LEU A 367 11.38 -25.79 -0.14
N GLU A 368 12.25 -26.36 -0.97
CA GLU A 368 13.72 -26.25 -0.86
C GLU A 368 14.17 -24.78 -0.75
N LEU A 369 13.53 -23.89 -1.52
CA LEU A 369 13.80 -22.45 -1.52
C LEU A 369 13.17 -21.71 -0.32
N THR A 370 12.19 -22.30 0.36
CA THR A 370 11.57 -21.75 1.58
C THR A 370 11.17 -22.85 2.57
N PRO A 371 12.12 -23.49 3.29
CA PRO A 371 11.89 -24.75 4.03
C PRO A 371 10.95 -24.68 5.24
N GLN A 372 10.30 -23.54 5.49
CA GLN A 372 9.35 -23.31 6.58
C GLN A 372 7.96 -22.86 6.07
N ASP A 373 7.73 -22.89 4.75
CA ASP A 373 6.43 -22.52 4.17
C ASP A 373 5.38 -23.62 4.39
N VAL A 374 4.62 -23.46 5.48
CA VAL A 374 3.48 -24.32 5.85
C VAL A 374 2.42 -24.39 4.73
N GLY A 375 2.25 -23.35 3.91
CA GLY A 375 1.29 -23.35 2.80
C GLY A 375 1.71 -24.28 1.66
N ILE A 376 3.01 -24.42 1.42
CA ILE A 376 3.56 -25.40 0.46
C ILE A 376 3.53 -26.81 1.05
N MET A 377 3.92 -26.96 2.32
CA MET A 377 3.83 -28.26 3.01
C MET A 377 2.40 -28.81 3.00
N LEU A 378 1.38 -27.99 3.28
CA LEU A 378 -0.02 -28.44 3.24
C LEU A 378 -0.50 -28.80 1.82
N ARG A 379 0.01 -28.13 0.77
CA ARG A 379 -0.26 -28.53 -0.63
C ARG A 379 0.38 -29.87 -0.97
N LEU A 380 1.62 -30.11 -0.53
CA LEU A 380 2.31 -31.40 -0.70
C LEU A 380 1.61 -32.53 0.06
N ALA A 381 1.23 -32.30 1.33
CA ALA A 381 0.48 -33.26 2.12
C ALA A 381 -0.85 -33.64 1.44
N GLY A 382 -1.58 -32.68 0.89
CA GLY A 382 -2.79 -32.96 0.11
C GLY A 382 -2.53 -33.86 -1.10
N LEU A 383 -1.45 -33.61 -1.85
CA LEU A 383 -1.11 -34.42 -3.03
C LEU A 383 -0.64 -35.83 -2.66
N TYR A 384 0.24 -35.99 -1.68
CA TYR A 384 0.69 -37.30 -1.24
C TYR A 384 -0.44 -38.13 -0.60
N GLN A 385 -1.36 -37.48 0.12
CA GLN A 385 -2.60 -38.12 0.59
C GLN A 385 -3.49 -38.59 -0.57
N GLU A 386 -3.64 -37.80 -1.64
CA GLU A 386 -4.38 -38.14 -2.86
C GLU A 386 -3.65 -39.12 -3.81
N GLN A 387 -2.37 -39.39 -3.55
CA GLN A 387 -1.55 -40.38 -4.27
C GLN A 387 -1.34 -41.67 -3.46
N GLU A 388 -1.85 -41.71 -2.22
CA GLU A 388 -1.61 -42.76 -1.22
C GLU A 388 -0.12 -42.97 -0.86
N ASP A 389 0.74 -41.99 -1.17
CA ASP A 389 2.17 -41.99 -0.87
C ASP A 389 2.39 -41.66 0.61
N ARG A 390 2.34 -42.71 1.44
CA ARG A 390 2.42 -42.57 2.90
C ARG A 390 3.82 -42.15 3.38
N GLU A 391 4.89 -42.54 2.69
CA GLU A 391 6.27 -42.19 3.04
C GLU A 391 6.53 -40.69 2.80
N ALA A 392 6.17 -40.17 1.63
CA ALA A 392 6.33 -38.74 1.33
C ALA A 392 5.40 -37.88 2.20
N LEU A 393 4.16 -38.34 2.46
CA LEU A 393 3.23 -37.70 3.38
C LEU A 393 3.80 -37.60 4.80
N ALA A 394 4.45 -38.67 5.31
CA ALA A 394 5.08 -38.67 6.62
C ALA A 394 6.25 -37.69 6.70
N SER A 395 7.12 -37.65 5.68
CA SER A 395 8.21 -36.66 5.62
C SER A 395 7.69 -35.21 5.61
N VAL A 396 6.54 -34.94 4.98
CA VAL A 396 5.90 -33.62 5.04
C VAL A 396 5.32 -33.33 6.43
N TYR A 397 4.69 -34.30 7.09
CA TYR A 397 4.21 -34.14 8.47
C TYR A 397 5.35 -33.96 9.48
N GLU A 398 6.49 -34.64 9.32
CA GLU A 398 7.71 -34.36 10.11
C GLU A 398 8.13 -32.90 9.98
N ARG A 399 8.29 -32.39 8.74
CA ARG A 399 8.65 -30.99 8.48
C ARG A 399 7.63 -30.03 9.12
N LEU A 400 6.33 -30.34 9.00
CA LEU A 400 5.25 -29.57 9.62
C LEU A 400 5.36 -29.53 11.15
N THR A 401 5.61 -30.66 11.83
CA THR A 401 5.79 -30.67 13.31
C THR A 401 7.06 -29.92 13.76
N GLN A 402 8.10 -29.84 12.94
CA GLN A 402 9.28 -29.03 13.25
C GLN A 402 9.05 -27.52 13.12
N VAL A 403 8.14 -27.09 12.23
CA VAL A 403 7.75 -25.67 12.09
C VAL A 403 6.68 -25.28 13.12
N LYS A 404 5.67 -26.14 13.33
CA LYS A 404 4.55 -25.96 14.26
C LYS A 404 4.66 -26.92 15.45
N LYS A 405 5.64 -26.68 16.32
CA LYS A 405 5.97 -27.59 17.43
C LYS A 405 4.87 -27.78 18.46
N ASP A 406 4.02 -26.77 18.63
CA ASP A 406 2.95 -26.74 19.65
C ASP A 406 1.56 -27.10 19.10
N ASP A 407 1.49 -27.64 17.88
CA ASP A 407 0.26 -28.06 17.20
C ASP A 407 0.03 -29.57 17.42
N PRO A 408 -0.83 -29.98 18.39
CA PRO A 408 -0.98 -31.39 18.79
C PRO A 408 -1.55 -32.26 17.68
N ASP A 409 -2.30 -31.68 16.75
CA ASP A 409 -3.04 -32.42 15.74
C ASP A 409 -2.11 -32.83 14.57
N LEU A 410 -1.06 -32.05 14.32
CA LEU A 410 0.05 -32.46 13.44
C LEU A 410 0.86 -33.62 14.04
N HIS A 411 1.15 -33.60 15.34
CA HIS A 411 1.82 -34.71 16.03
C HIS A 411 0.95 -35.97 16.07
N TYR A 412 -0.37 -35.81 16.24
CA TYR A 412 -1.33 -36.92 16.17
C TYR A 412 -1.37 -37.55 14.78
N ASN A 413 -1.54 -36.73 13.73
CA ASN A 413 -1.60 -37.22 12.35
C ASN A 413 -0.31 -37.92 11.92
N LEU A 414 0.87 -37.38 12.29
CA LEU A 414 2.16 -38.04 12.05
C LEU A 414 2.23 -39.40 12.76
N ALA A 415 1.70 -39.50 13.98
CA ALA A 415 1.70 -40.76 14.71
C ALA A 415 0.78 -41.82 14.10
N VAL A 416 -0.46 -41.45 13.74
CA VAL A 416 -1.40 -42.37 13.08
C VAL A 416 -0.80 -42.89 11.78
N LEU A 417 -0.24 -41.99 10.96
CA LEU A 417 0.40 -42.34 9.69
C LEU A 417 1.62 -43.26 9.87
N THR A 418 2.43 -43.03 10.90
CA THR A 418 3.60 -43.90 11.18
C THR A 418 3.21 -45.23 11.82
N MET A 419 2.10 -45.30 12.57
CA MET A 419 1.49 -46.58 12.99
C MET A 419 0.94 -47.36 11.78
N GLU A 420 0.29 -46.71 10.82
CA GLU A 420 -0.19 -47.36 9.58
C GLU A 420 0.97 -47.94 8.74
N MET A 421 2.13 -47.28 8.73
CA MET A 421 3.37 -47.79 8.10
C MET A 421 4.14 -48.80 8.98
N GLY A 422 3.76 -48.99 10.24
CA GLY A 422 4.42 -49.89 11.19
C GLY A 422 5.66 -49.33 11.88
N ASP A 423 6.05 -48.06 11.68
CA ASP A 423 7.06 -47.40 12.51
C ASP A 423 6.46 -46.92 13.83
N TYR A 424 6.30 -47.88 14.73
CA TYR A 424 5.89 -47.62 16.11
C TYR A 424 6.91 -46.78 16.91
N GLN A 425 8.18 -46.67 16.52
CA GLN A 425 9.15 -45.81 17.22
C GLN A 425 8.89 -44.33 16.91
N GLN A 426 8.68 -43.99 15.63
CA GLN A 426 8.34 -42.63 15.20
C GLN A 426 6.94 -42.25 15.72
N ALA A 427 5.99 -43.19 15.72
CA ALA A 427 4.69 -43.00 16.34
C ALA A 427 4.80 -42.70 17.84
N LEU A 428 5.67 -43.42 18.57
CA LEU A 428 5.88 -43.19 20.01
C LEU A 428 6.39 -41.77 20.29
N VAL A 429 7.37 -41.29 19.53
CA VAL A 429 7.92 -39.92 19.69
C VAL A 429 6.82 -38.87 19.43
N SER A 430 6.00 -39.10 18.42
CA SER A 430 4.93 -38.20 17.98
C SER A 430 3.75 -38.18 18.96
N LEU A 431 3.30 -39.35 19.45
CA LEU A 431 2.28 -39.47 20.50
C LEU A 431 2.77 -38.93 21.85
N GLU A 432 4.05 -39.06 22.19
CA GLU A 432 4.61 -38.39 23.36
C GLU A 432 4.57 -36.85 23.23
N ALA A 433 4.74 -36.30 22.02
CA ALA A 433 4.58 -34.86 21.78
C ALA A 433 3.11 -34.43 21.86
N ALA A 434 2.22 -35.12 21.15
CA ALA A 434 0.77 -34.87 21.20
C ALA A 434 0.22 -34.98 22.64
N SER A 435 0.65 -35.99 23.41
CA SER A 435 0.25 -36.19 24.80
C SER A 435 0.81 -35.13 25.75
N ARG A 436 2.01 -34.58 25.52
CA ARG A 436 2.50 -33.42 26.29
C ARG A 436 1.63 -32.18 26.10
N LEU A 437 1.11 -31.97 24.89
CA LEU A 437 0.25 -30.84 24.52
C LEU A 437 -1.22 -31.03 24.97
N LYS A 438 -1.74 -32.26 24.87
CA LYS A 438 -3.10 -32.65 25.28
C LYS A 438 -3.07 -33.78 26.35
N PRO A 439 -2.57 -33.53 27.58
CA PRO A 439 -2.26 -34.58 28.58
C PRO A 439 -3.48 -35.24 29.29
N LYS A 440 -4.69 -35.04 28.78
CA LYS A 440 -5.94 -35.69 29.24
C LYS A 440 -6.80 -36.19 28.08
N ASP A 441 -6.27 -36.17 26.86
CA ASP A 441 -6.97 -36.68 25.69
C ASP A 441 -6.95 -38.21 25.72
N GLY A 442 -8.15 -38.80 25.74
CA GLY A 442 -8.31 -40.25 25.85
C GLY A 442 -7.88 -40.99 24.59
N GLU A 443 -8.04 -40.38 23.41
CA GLU A 443 -7.71 -40.99 22.13
C GLU A 443 -6.19 -41.07 21.97
N ILE A 444 -5.51 -39.94 22.16
CA ILE A 444 -4.03 -39.86 22.19
C ILE A 444 -3.46 -40.79 23.28
N GLY A 445 -4.10 -40.85 24.44
CA GLY A 445 -3.71 -41.76 25.54
C GLY A 445 -3.83 -43.24 25.18
N PHE A 446 -4.91 -43.65 24.48
CA PHE A 446 -5.11 -45.03 24.04
C PHE A 446 -4.16 -45.42 22.89
N LEU A 447 -3.92 -44.55 21.90
CA LEU A 447 -2.93 -44.82 20.86
C LEU A 447 -1.51 -44.93 21.46
N LEU A 448 -1.12 -44.00 22.33
CA LEU A 448 0.19 -44.06 23.00
C LEU A 448 0.37 -45.35 23.82
N LEU A 449 -0.68 -45.81 24.47
CA LEU A 449 -0.69 -47.09 25.20
C LEU A 449 -0.50 -48.27 24.24
N GLU A 450 -1.23 -48.30 23.12
CA GLU A 450 -1.10 -49.32 22.08
C GLU A 450 0.30 -49.36 21.47
N THR A 451 0.86 -48.21 21.09
CA THR A 451 2.24 -48.10 20.59
C THR A 451 3.25 -48.63 21.60
N LEU A 452 3.08 -48.33 22.90
CA LEU A 452 3.95 -48.85 23.96
C LEU A 452 3.82 -50.38 24.14
N LEU A 453 2.65 -50.97 23.90
CA LEU A 453 2.44 -52.42 23.93
C LEU A 453 3.06 -53.10 22.70
N GLN A 454 2.86 -52.56 21.49
CA GLN A 454 3.49 -53.07 20.25
C GLN A 454 5.03 -53.02 20.34
N LEU A 455 5.59 -51.95 20.89
CA LEU A 455 7.02 -51.82 21.18
C LEU A 455 7.51 -52.63 22.40
N LYS A 456 6.65 -53.46 23.02
CA LYS A 456 6.96 -54.32 24.17
C LYS A 456 7.53 -53.54 25.37
N ARG A 457 7.12 -52.28 25.55
CA ARG A 457 7.56 -51.36 26.61
C ARG A 457 6.67 -51.47 27.85
N TRP A 458 6.50 -52.71 28.34
CA TRP A 458 5.51 -53.09 29.35
C TRP A 458 5.45 -52.19 30.59
N ASP A 459 6.62 -51.81 31.14
CA ASP A 459 6.69 -50.96 32.33
C ASP A 459 6.28 -49.50 32.07
N ARG A 460 6.44 -49.00 30.83
CA ARG A 460 5.92 -47.69 30.40
C ARG A 460 4.41 -47.76 30.15
N ALA A 461 3.93 -48.78 29.44
CA ALA A 461 2.51 -49.01 29.21
C ALA A 461 1.73 -49.12 30.54
N SER A 462 2.26 -49.91 31.49
CA SER A 462 1.70 -50.04 32.84
C SER A 462 1.59 -48.69 33.56
N LYS A 463 2.67 -47.88 33.52
CA LYS A 463 2.72 -46.56 34.16
C LYS A 463 1.72 -45.58 33.53
N LEU A 464 1.49 -45.67 32.22
CA LEU A 464 0.50 -44.86 31.51
C LEU A 464 -0.93 -45.27 31.88
N ALA A 465 -1.24 -46.57 31.91
CA ALA A 465 -2.54 -47.07 32.37
C ALA A 465 -2.86 -46.63 33.81
N ASP A 466 -1.87 -46.73 34.71
CA ASP A 466 -1.90 -46.19 36.07
C ASP A 466 -2.23 -44.68 36.13
N GLN A 467 -1.82 -43.90 35.13
CA GLN A 467 -2.10 -42.46 35.02
C GLN A 467 -3.50 -42.22 34.44
N MET A 468 -3.90 -42.97 33.40
CA MET A 468 -5.23 -42.89 32.77
C MET A 468 -6.36 -43.21 33.77
N LEU A 469 -6.19 -44.22 34.64
CA LEU A 469 -7.13 -44.49 35.74
C LEU A 469 -7.24 -43.33 36.73
N LYS A 470 -6.12 -42.67 37.07
CA LYS A 470 -6.09 -41.50 37.96
C LYS A 470 -6.74 -40.27 37.29
N GLN A 471 -6.77 -40.21 35.96
CA GLN A 471 -7.49 -39.22 35.17
C GLN A 471 -8.98 -39.55 34.95
N LYS A 472 -9.47 -40.70 35.45
CA LYS A 472 -10.84 -41.22 35.28
C LYS A 472 -11.21 -41.66 33.86
N VAL A 473 -10.24 -42.14 33.07
CA VAL A 473 -10.54 -42.94 31.87
C VAL A 473 -11.28 -44.21 32.27
N ASP A 474 -12.19 -44.72 31.42
CA ASP A 474 -12.97 -45.93 31.67
C ASP A 474 -12.07 -47.12 32.08
N PRO A 475 -12.20 -47.62 33.33
CA PRO A 475 -11.39 -48.73 33.80
C PRO A 475 -11.63 -50.05 33.05
N ILE A 476 -12.83 -50.25 32.49
CA ILE A 476 -13.17 -51.50 31.80
C ILE A 476 -12.49 -51.53 30.43
N LYS A 477 -12.69 -50.50 29.60
CA LYS A 477 -11.98 -50.37 28.30
C LYS A 477 -10.46 -50.46 28.48
N LEU A 478 -9.91 -49.78 29.47
CA LEU A 478 -8.46 -49.77 29.72
C LEU A 478 -7.93 -51.13 30.18
N VAL A 479 -8.59 -51.79 31.13
CA VAL A 479 -8.17 -53.14 31.58
C VAL A 479 -8.20 -54.12 30.41
N ASN A 480 -9.26 -54.12 29.60
CA ASN A 480 -9.36 -55.01 28.44
C ASN A 480 -8.19 -54.86 27.44
N GLN A 481 -7.64 -53.65 27.27
CA GLN A 481 -6.54 -53.39 26.34
C GLN A 481 -5.16 -53.77 26.90
N VAL A 482 -4.99 -53.81 28.23
CA VAL A 482 -3.70 -54.12 28.89
C VAL A 482 -3.65 -55.49 29.55
N HIS A 483 -4.77 -56.21 29.66
CA HIS A 483 -4.87 -57.45 30.41
C HIS A 483 -3.89 -58.51 29.91
N ASP A 484 -4.08 -59.06 28.72
CA ASP A 484 -3.30 -60.19 28.23
C ASP A 484 -1.80 -59.85 28.07
N PRO A 485 -1.40 -58.69 27.49
CA PRO A 485 0.02 -58.33 27.35
C PRO A 485 0.75 -58.12 28.69
N LEU A 486 0.04 -57.69 29.75
CA LEU A 486 0.65 -57.54 31.07
C LEU A 486 0.50 -58.81 31.93
N LEU A 487 -0.48 -59.67 31.67
CA LEU A 487 -0.60 -60.99 32.32
C LEU A 487 0.61 -61.85 32.04
N GLU A 488 1.01 -61.97 30.76
CA GLU A 488 2.16 -62.78 30.35
C GLU A 488 3.50 -62.18 30.82
N HIS A 489 3.65 -60.85 30.78
CA HIS A 489 4.98 -60.22 30.88
C HIS A 489 5.22 -59.38 32.15
N ARG A 490 4.16 -58.93 32.84
CA ARG A 490 4.21 -58.04 34.02
C ARG A 490 3.01 -58.24 34.96
N PRO A 491 2.71 -59.46 35.45
CA PRO A 491 1.52 -59.73 36.25
C PRO A 491 1.45 -58.87 37.53
N GLU A 492 2.61 -58.57 38.14
CA GLU A 492 2.76 -57.62 39.25
C GLU A 492 2.19 -56.21 38.95
N LYS A 493 2.33 -55.75 37.70
CA LYS A 493 1.81 -54.45 37.26
C LYS A 493 0.31 -54.52 36.95
N LEU A 494 -0.13 -55.60 36.30
CA LEU A 494 -1.54 -55.85 36.06
C LEU A 494 -2.35 -55.89 37.36
N ALA A 495 -1.81 -56.50 38.43
CA ALA A 495 -2.43 -56.52 39.74
C ALA A 495 -2.69 -55.11 40.31
N ASN A 496 -1.72 -54.20 40.17
CA ASN A 496 -1.85 -52.80 40.60
C ASN A 496 -2.90 -52.04 39.76
N ILE A 497 -2.90 -52.24 38.43
CA ILE A 497 -3.88 -51.63 37.52
C ILE A 497 -5.29 -52.12 37.85
N LEU A 498 -5.47 -53.41 38.11
CA LEU A 498 -6.75 -54.01 38.53
C LEU A 498 -7.20 -53.50 39.90
N ASP A 499 -6.29 -53.31 40.87
CA ASP A 499 -6.64 -52.73 42.17
C ASP A 499 -7.04 -51.24 42.07
N LEU A 500 -6.44 -50.47 41.15
CA LEU A 500 -6.87 -49.11 40.81
C LEU A 500 -8.22 -49.12 40.07
N ALA A 501 -8.44 -50.04 39.13
CA ALA A 501 -9.70 -50.19 38.40
C ALA A 501 -10.85 -50.57 39.35
N LEU A 502 -10.61 -51.47 40.31
CA LEU A 502 -11.53 -51.82 41.40
C LEU A 502 -11.75 -50.69 42.42
N LYS A 503 -10.90 -49.67 42.45
CA LYS A 503 -11.11 -48.46 43.25
C LYS A 503 -11.97 -47.44 42.50
N ALA A 504 -11.85 -47.36 41.18
CA ALA A 504 -12.67 -46.51 40.31
C ALA A 504 -14.09 -47.09 40.09
N SER A 505 -14.19 -48.40 39.83
CA SER A 505 -15.43 -49.12 39.53
C SER A 505 -15.66 -50.29 40.51
N PRO A 506 -15.94 -50.01 41.80
CA PRO A 506 -16.02 -51.03 42.86
C PRO A 506 -17.22 -51.98 42.78
N LYS A 507 -18.09 -51.84 41.76
CA LYS A 507 -19.26 -52.68 41.49
C LYS A 507 -19.14 -53.55 40.23
N THR A 508 -17.95 -53.66 39.63
CA THR A 508 -17.77 -54.45 38.40
C THR A 508 -17.34 -55.89 38.72
N LYS A 509 -18.26 -56.86 38.59
CA LYS A 509 -18.03 -58.31 38.80
C LYS A 509 -16.73 -58.81 38.15
N ASN A 510 -16.54 -58.49 36.87
CA ASN A 510 -15.41 -59.00 36.08
C ASN A 510 -14.05 -58.53 36.63
N LEU A 511 -13.94 -57.29 37.12
CA LEU A 511 -12.68 -56.81 37.69
C LEU A 511 -12.28 -57.58 38.96
N TYR A 512 -13.26 -58.04 39.76
CA TYR A 512 -12.99 -58.91 40.89
C TYR A 512 -12.57 -60.31 40.43
N LYS A 513 -13.20 -60.89 39.40
CA LYS A 513 -12.78 -62.20 38.85
C LYS A 513 -11.35 -62.16 38.31
N LEU A 514 -11.02 -61.19 37.45
CA LEU A 514 -9.66 -61.05 36.91
C LEU A 514 -8.61 -60.85 38.02
N ARG A 515 -8.91 -59.99 39.01
CA ARG A 515 -7.98 -59.71 40.12
C ARG A 515 -7.80 -60.89 41.08
N ALA A 516 -8.83 -61.72 41.26
CA ALA A 516 -8.77 -62.94 42.06
C ALA A 516 -8.05 -64.07 41.32
N SER A 517 -8.35 -64.30 40.03
CA SER A 517 -7.63 -65.28 39.19
C SER A 517 -6.13 -64.98 39.21
N LEU A 518 -5.74 -63.76 38.86
CA LEU A 518 -4.34 -63.32 38.86
C LEU A 518 -3.63 -63.56 40.20
N ALA A 519 -4.34 -63.46 41.33
CA ALA A 519 -3.77 -63.77 42.64
C ALA A 519 -3.56 -65.28 42.85
N LEU A 520 -4.47 -66.13 42.36
CA LEU A 520 -4.32 -67.60 42.37
C LEU A 520 -3.23 -68.07 41.39
N ASP A 521 -3.15 -67.46 40.21
CA ASP A 521 -2.12 -67.71 39.20
C ASP A 521 -0.70 -67.38 39.76
N LEU A 522 -0.60 -66.28 40.52
CA LEU A 522 0.58 -65.92 41.31
C LEU A 522 0.75 -66.70 42.63
N LYS A 523 -0.14 -67.66 42.92
CA LYS A 523 -0.16 -68.51 44.12
C LYS A 523 -0.34 -67.77 45.46
N ASP A 524 -0.86 -66.55 45.43
CA ASP A 524 -1.28 -65.76 46.60
C ASP A 524 -2.79 -65.93 46.88
N SER A 525 -3.15 -67.11 47.40
CA SER A 525 -4.51 -67.41 47.87
C SER A 525 -5.01 -66.43 48.93
N LYS A 526 -4.11 -65.79 49.70
CA LYS A 526 -4.49 -64.81 50.74
C LYS A 526 -4.98 -63.52 50.12
N THR A 527 -4.34 -63.03 49.05
CA THR A 527 -4.86 -61.91 48.26
C THR A 527 -6.11 -62.29 47.49
N ALA A 528 -6.21 -63.51 46.93
CA ALA A 528 -7.43 -63.98 46.26
C ALA A 528 -8.65 -63.94 47.21
N ILE A 529 -8.53 -64.53 48.41
CA ILE A 529 -9.55 -64.47 49.47
C ILE A 529 -9.87 -63.03 49.86
N LYS A 530 -8.86 -62.17 50.05
CA LYS A 530 -9.05 -60.75 50.40
C LYS A 530 -9.81 -59.96 49.32
N VAL A 531 -9.55 -60.26 48.05
CA VAL A 531 -10.23 -59.64 46.88
C VAL A 531 -11.67 -60.12 46.79
N LEU A 532 -11.92 -61.42 46.93
CA LEU A 532 -13.28 -61.98 46.87
C LEU A 532 -14.11 -61.64 48.12
N ALA A 533 -13.52 -61.56 49.31
CA ALA A 533 -14.19 -61.07 50.52
C ALA A 533 -14.56 -59.58 50.45
N LYS A 534 -13.80 -58.78 49.68
CA LYS A 534 -14.18 -57.41 49.31
C LYS A 534 -15.31 -57.43 48.27
N ALA A 535 -15.26 -58.33 47.29
CA ALA A 535 -16.30 -58.50 46.28
C ALA A 535 -17.65 -58.88 46.91
N PHE A 536 -17.68 -59.88 47.77
CA PHE A 536 -18.85 -60.34 48.55
C PHE A 536 -19.57 -59.19 49.27
N LYS A 537 -18.80 -58.28 49.90
CA LYS A 537 -19.34 -57.09 50.58
C LYS A 537 -19.83 -55.99 49.62
N ALA A 538 -19.21 -55.85 48.45
CA ALA A 538 -19.58 -54.84 47.44
C ALA A 538 -20.71 -55.30 46.50
N LEU A 539 -20.86 -56.61 46.31
CA LEU A 539 -21.71 -57.28 45.34
C LEU A 539 -22.45 -58.49 45.96
N PRO A 540 -23.26 -58.30 47.03
CA PRO A 540 -23.88 -59.38 47.80
C PRO A 540 -24.98 -60.19 47.05
N LYS A 541 -25.16 -59.94 45.74
CA LYS A 541 -26.02 -60.71 44.82
C LYS A 541 -25.24 -61.60 43.85
N GLU A 542 -23.92 -61.44 43.74
CA GLU A 542 -23.09 -62.19 42.79
C GLU A 542 -22.67 -63.52 43.43
N LEU A 543 -23.60 -64.48 43.47
CA LEU A 543 -23.44 -65.71 44.24
C LEU A 543 -22.26 -66.57 43.78
N ASP A 544 -21.89 -66.56 42.50
CA ASP A 544 -20.69 -67.27 42.04
C ASP A 544 -19.38 -66.66 42.60
N LEU A 545 -19.33 -65.37 42.93
CA LEU A 545 -18.18 -64.79 43.66
C LEU A 545 -18.16 -65.18 45.15
N ALA A 546 -19.32 -65.42 45.74
CA ALA A 546 -19.44 -65.97 47.09
C ALA A 546 -19.04 -67.45 47.11
N TRP A 547 -19.41 -68.21 46.08
CA TRP A 547 -19.01 -69.60 45.89
C TRP A 547 -17.49 -69.74 45.75
N ASP A 548 -16.88 -68.95 44.86
CA ASP A 548 -15.42 -68.87 44.68
C ASP A 548 -14.71 -68.56 46.02
N LEU A 549 -15.28 -67.66 46.85
CA LEU A 549 -14.75 -67.31 48.17
C LEU A 549 -14.87 -68.46 49.18
N ALA A 550 -16.02 -69.14 49.27
CA ALA A 550 -16.25 -70.24 50.19
C ALA A 550 -15.31 -71.43 49.90
N ASN A 551 -15.12 -71.75 48.62
CA ASN A 551 -14.18 -72.78 48.17
C ASN A 551 -12.74 -72.47 48.57
N LEU A 552 -12.30 -71.21 48.45
CA LEU A 552 -10.96 -70.80 48.88
C LEU A 552 -10.80 -70.79 50.41
N TYR A 553 -11.83 -70.43 51.18
CA TYR A 553 -11.78 -70.52 52.64
C TYR A 553 -11.61 -71.97 53.11
N GLU A 554 -12.41 -72.90 52.59
CA GLU A 554 -12.27 -74.33 52.91
C GLU A 554 -10.90 -74.88 52.45
N ALA A 555 -10.41 -74.48 51.28
CA ALA A 555 -9.08 -74.83 50.79
C ALA A 555 -7.91 -74.20 51.57
N GLN A 556 -8.18 -73.43 52.63
CA GLN A 556 -7.21 -72.89 53.59
C GLN A 556 -7.57 -73.29 55.05
N ASP A 557 -8.38 -74.34 55.24
CA ASP A 557 -8.90 -74.82 56.53
C ASP A 557 -9.73 -73.78 57.33
N GLN A 558 -10.18 -72.70 56.67
CA GLN A 558 -11.03 -71.64 57.27
C GLN A 558 -12.52 -72.04 57.22
N ASP A 559 -12.84 -73.21 57.76
CA ASP A 559 -14.16 -73.84 57.71
C ASP A 559 -15.29 -72.97 58.28
N SER A 560 -14.99 -72.11 59.27
CA SER A 560 -15.97 -71.18 59.85
C SER A 560 -16.40 -70.11 58.84
N GLU A 561 -15.43 -69.45 58.21
CA GLU A 561 -15.65 -68.40 57.22
C GLU A 561 -16.27 -68.97 55.93
N ALA A 562 -15.94 -70.22 55.58
CA ALA A 562 -16.61 -70.95 54.50
C ALA A 562 -18.11 -71.16 54.78
N LEU A 563 -18.48 -71.55 56.01
CA LEU A 563 -19.89 -71.72 56.40
C LEU A 563 -20.68 -70.40 56.42
N ASP A 564 -20.09 -69.31 56.89
CA ASP A 564 -20.77 -68.00 56.91
C ASP A 564 -21.11 -67.52 55.49
N VAL A 565 -20.19 -67.75 54.54
CA VAL A 565 -20.40 -67.39 53.12
C VAL A 565 -21.40 -68.35 52.45
N LEU A 566 -21.31 -69.66 52.68
CA LEU A 566 -22.30 -70.64 52.19
C LEU A 566 -23.70 -70.40 52.77
N GLY A 567 -23.81 -69.95 54.02
CA GLY A 567 -25.06 -69.53 54.64
C GLY A 567 -25.70 -68.37 53.89
N HIS A 568 -24.94 -67.30 53.59
CA HIS A 568 -25.44 -66.18 52.79
C HIS A 568 -25.87 -66.59 51.38
N ILE A 569 -25.21 -67.57 50.75
CA ILE A 569 -25.65 -68.10 49.44
C ILE A 569 -27.03 -68.74 49.58
N LEU A 570 -27.21 -69.65 50.55
CA LEU A 570 -28.48 -70.34 50.79
C LEU A 570 -29.61 -69.39 51.25
N ASP A 571 -29.28 -68.31 51.97
CA ASP A 571 -30.20 -67.21 52.33
C ASP A 571 -30.62 -66.33 51.13
N LYS A 572 -30.07 -66.56 49.93
CA LYS A 572 -30.37 -65.82 48.69
C LYS A 572 -30.92 -66.72 47.60
N ASP A 573 -30.39 -67.94 47.51
CA ASP A 573 -30.77 -68.99 46.59
C ASP A 573 -30.64 -70.34 47.32
N PRO A 574 -31.74 -70.84 47.94
CA PRO A 574 -31.71 -72.11 48.66
C PRO A 574 -31.33 -73.31 47.79
N ASP A 575 -31.59 -73.24 46.48
CA ASP A 575 -31.37 -74.33 45.53
C ASP A 575 -30.03 -74.20 44.79
N TYR A 576 -29.17 -73.25 45.20
CA TYR A 576 -27.85 -73.03 44.59
C TYR A 576 -27.02 -74.32 44.58
N GLN A 577 -26.64 -74.76 43.37
CA GLN A 577 -26.14 -76.11 43.13
C GLN A 577 -24.91 -76.45 44.00
N GLY A 578 -25.06 -77.49 44.83
CA GLY A 578 -24.01 -78.00 45.72
C GLY A 578 -23.86 -77.27 47.06
N ALA A 579 -24.45 -76.08 47.24
CA ALA A 579 -24.26 -75.31 48.48
C ALA A 579 -24.86 -75.96 49.73
N GLN A 580 -26.06 -76.57 49.62
CA GLN A 580 -26.68 -77.28 50.74
C GLN A 580 -25.80 -78.43 51.25
N GLU A 581 -25.29 -79.26 50.33
CA GLU A 581 -24.44 -80.41 50.67
C GLU A 581 -23.12 -79.94 51.27
N ARG A 582 -22.46 -78.95 50.65
CA ARG A 582 -21.16 -78.44 51.11
C ARG A 582 -21.26 -77.79 52.49
N TYR A 583 -22.32 -77.01 52.73
CA TYR A 583 -22.60 -76.45 54.05
C TYR A 583 -22.77 -77.55 55.11
N LEU A 584 -23.51 -78.63 54.81
CA LEU A 584 -23.69 -79.73 55.75
C LEU A 584 -22.39 -80.53 56.01
N GLN A 585 -21.58 -80.76 54.97
CA GLN A 585 -20.26 -81.41 55.08
C GLN A 585 -19.34 -80.65 56.05
N ILE A 586 -19.13 -79.35 55.82
CA ILE A 586 -18.23 -78.51 56.64
C ILE A 586 -18.78 -78.34 58.08
N LYS A 587 -20.08 -78.13 58.23
CA LYS A 587 -20.76 -78.01 59.54
C LYS A 587 -20.60 -79.27 60.39
N THR A 588 -20.66 -80.45 59.76
CA THR A 588 -20.41 -81.73 60.44
C THR A 588 -18.94 -81.87 60.85
N ARG A 589 -17.99 -81.48 59.98
CA ARG A 589 -16.55 -81.48 60.25
C ARG A 589 -16.21 -80.62 61.48
N LEU A 590 -16.71 -79.40 61.53
CA LEU A 590 -16.51 -78.48 62.67
C LEU A 590 -17.13 -78.99 63.97
N MET A 591 -18.33 -79.59 63.94
CA MET A 591 -18.94 -80.16 65.14
C MET A 591 -18.12 -81.36 65.67
N ALA A 592 -17.57 -82.20 64.80
CA ALA A 592 -16.67 -83.28 65.21
C ALA A 592 -15.39 -82.74 65.89
N GLN A 593 -14.71 -81.75 65.27
CA GLN A 593 -13.54 -81.09 65.88
C GLN A 593 -13.86 -80.47 67.25
N LYS A 594 -15.02 -79.80 67.38
CA LYS A 594 -15.44 -79.09 68.60
C LYS A 594 -15.80 -80.06 69.73
N ASN A 595 -16.32 -81.24 69.40
CA ASN A 595 -16.52 -82.33 70.37
C ASN A 595 -15.18 -82.97 70.78
N HIS A 596 -14.25 -83.16 69.84
CA HIS A 596 -12.94 -83.75 70.16
C HIS A 596 -12.07 -82.84 71.04
N LYS A 597 -12.23 -81.51 70.93
CA LYS A 597 -11.65 -80.49 71.84
C LYS A 597 -12.38 -80.34 73.19
N LYS A 598 -13.45 -81.10 73.44
CA LYS A 598 -14.15 -81.18 74.74
C LYS A 598 -13.92 -82.50 75.48
N THR A 599 -13.28 -83.48 74.83
CA THR A 599 -12.94 -84.80 75.39
C THR A 599 -11.44 -84.98 75.63
N ARG A 600 -10.70 -83.86 75.61
CA ARG A 600 -9.34 -83.66 76.13
C ARG A 600 -9.37 -82.44 77.04
#